data_AF-A0A2D0JKE2-F1
#
_entry.id   AF-A0A2D0JKE2-F1
#
_cell.length_a   1.000
_cell.length_b   1.000
_cell.length_c   1.000
_cell.angle_alpha   90.00
_cell.angle_beta   90.00
_cell.angle_gamma   90.00
#
_symmetry.space_group_name_H-M   'P 1'
#
loop_
_entity.id
_entity.type
_entity.pdbx_description
1 polymer ?
#
loop_
_entity_poly.entity_id
_entity_poly.type
_entity_poly.pdbx_seq_one_letter_code
_entity_poly.pdbx_strand_id
1 'polypeptide(L)'
;MQLWQEGHRPQLTKFRWNSQNQLTGVQTPGGQQWDYRYDAFGRRTEKVCERAGLRTTYLWDGDVPAEIREYRHNRLYSIRHLVFDGWQLLAQQVQFFTLNPENRHELLAGEIQTQYAVCAPTGEPLALFDEAGHRVWRQPPHSLYGLCLGVLGENPELNPGLKFAGQWLDEESGLVYNRFRYYSPVASCYLTPDPIGLHGGLNLYAYVKNPTSWVDPLGLSSLNAFELAQRKARETRELCKTNGIRRPTATTVVKNVRTGDVFYGFSGTKPQNISARLGVEMPLKSLEPWSVNNCGEIDAVNKALKKGSSLHDLEMATVRTGDGSAFPKCKNCIYTFKRLGIKVLTG
;
A
#
# COMPACT_ATOMS: atom_id res chain seq x y z
N MET A 1 -5.91 11.93 -28.60
CA MET A 1 -6.11 12.07 -30.06
C MET A 1 -4.74 12.40 -30.64
N GLN A 2 -4.03 11.40 -31.17
CA GLN A 2 -2.66 11.57 -31.68
C GLN A 2 -2.77 11.63 -33.21
N LEU A 3 -2.44 12.78 -33.78
CA LEU A 3 -2.42 13.02 -35.23
C LEU A 3 -1.25 12.21 -35.81
N TRP A 4 -1.57 11.21 -36.63
CA TRP A 4 -0.59 10.46 -37.39
C TRP A 4 -0.10 11.33 -38.55
N GLN A 5 1.16 11.74 -38.53
CA GLN A 5 1.85 12.21 -39.73
C GLN A 5 2.64 11.04 -40.31
N GLU A 6 2.52 10.82 -41.62
CA GLU A 6 3.30 9.81 -42.34
C GLU A 6 4.81 10.11 -42.21
N GLY A 7 5.60 9.08 -41.86
CA GLY A 7 7.06 9.17 -41.78
C GLY A 7 7.66 9.10 -40.37
N HIS A 8 6.85 9.16 -39.30
CA HIS A 8 7.34 8.90 -37.94
C HIS A 8 7.23 7.42 -37.59
N ARG A 9 8.37 6.77 -37.30
CA ARG A 9 8.36 5.44 -36.67
C ARG A 9 7.65 5.58 -35.31
N PRO A 10 6.61 4.78 -35.02
CA PRO A 10 5.92 4.86 -33.75
C PRO A 10 6.91 4.57 -32.62
N GLN A 11 7.00 5.49 -31.66
CA GLN A 11 7.77 5.28 -30.44
C GLN A 11 7.01 4.28 -29.57
N LEU A 12 7.37 2.99 -29.69
CA LEU A 12 6.70 1.90 -29.01
C LEU A 12 7.49 1.47 -27.79
N THR A 13 6.84 1.46 -26.63
CA THR A 13 7.30 0.74 -25.44
C THR A 13 6.71 -0.66 -25.45
N LYS A 14 7.54 -1.70 -25.33
CA LYS A 14 7.07 -3.10 -25.24
C LYS A 14 7.26 -3.63 -23.82
N PHE A 15 6.23 -4.30 -23.30
CA PHE A 15 6.22 -4.89 -21.97
C PHE A 15 6.21 -6.42 -22.07
N ARG A 16 7.01 -7.10 -21.25
CA ARG A 16 7.03 -8.57 -21.12
C ARG A 16 6.56 -8.96 -19.72
N TRP A 17 5.72 -9.99 -19.65
CA TRP A 17 5.09 -10.45 -18.41
C TRP A 17 5.27 -11.96 -18.24
N ASN A 18 5.32 -12.44 -16.99
CA ASN A 18 5.28 -13.87 -16.69
C ASN A 18 3.84 -14.35 -16.39
N SER A 19 3.68 -15.65 -16.14
CA SER A 19 2.39 -16.28 -15.79
C SER A 19 1.76 -15.78 -14.48
N GLN A 20 2.52 -15.10 -13.64
CA GLN A 20 2.09 -14.50 -12.37
C GLN A 20 1.68 -13.02 -12.55
N ASN A 21 1.54 -12.54 -13.78
CA ASN A 21 1.26 -11.14 -14.11
C ASN A 21 2.30 -10.15 -13.56
N GLN A 22 3.56 -10.58 -13.43
CA GLN A 22 4.68 -9.71 -13.05
C GLN A 22 5.41 -9.22 -14.30
N LEU A 23 5.74 -7.93 -14.35
CA LEU A 23 6.48 -7.33 -15.45
C LEU A 23 7.93 -7.83 -15.39
N THR A 24 8.36 -8.61 -16.36
CA THR A 24 9.71 -9.19 -16.42
C THR A 24 10.66 -8.40 -17.29
N GLY A 25 10.14 -7.52 -18.17
CA GLY A 25 11.00 -6.61 -18.90
C GLY A 25 10.27 -5.52 -19.68
N VAL A 26 11.03 -4.47 -20.00
CA VAL A 26 10.57 -3.30 -20.77
C VAL A 26 11.58 -3.04 -21.89
N GLN A 27 11.08 -2.81 -23.10
CA GLN A 27 11.86 -2.23 -24.18
C GLN A 27 11.36 -0.80 -24.42
N THR A 28 12.20 0.19 -24.19
CA THR A 28 11.85 1.61 -24.41
C THR A 28 11.96 1.98 -25.89
N PRO A 29 11.31 3.05 -26.35
CA PRO A 29 11.44 3.53 -27.74
C PRO A 29 12.87 3.86 -28.13
N GLY A 30 13.70 4.27 -27.16
CA GLY A 30 15.13 4.53 -27.34
C GLY A 30 15.98 3.26 -27.48
N GLY A 31 15.37 2.08 -27.45
CA GLY A 31 16.05 0.79 -27.60
C GLY A 31 16.77 0.31 -26.35
N GLN A 32 16.54 0.93 -25.19
CA GLN A 32 16.98 0.35 -23.92
C GLN A 32 16.12 -0.85 -23.59
N GLN A 33 16.76 -1.91 -23.11
CA GLN A 33 16.09 -3.11 -22.63
C GLN A 33 16.35 -3.25 -21.14
N TRP A 34 15.27 -3.28 -20.39
CA TRP A 34 15.24 -3.49 -18.96
C TRP A 34 14.68 -4.87 -18.65
N ASP A 35 15.28 -5.55 -17.69
CA ASP A 35 14.84 -6.84 -17.18
C ASP A 35 14.66 -6.75 -15.67
N TYR A 36 13.58 -7.38 -15.16
CA TYR A 36 13.18 -7.33 -13.76
C TYR A 36 13.16 -8.74 -13.16
N ARG A 37 13.58 -8.86 -11.91
CA ARG A 37 13.56 -10.13 -11.16
C ARG A 37 12.80 -10.00 -9.86
N TYR A 38 12.25 -11.12 -9.41
CA TYR A 38 11.39 -11.20 -8.23
C TYR A 38 11.79 -12.37 -7.35
N ASP A 39 11.57 -12.25 -6.04
CA ASP A 39 11.67 -13.37 -5.12
C ASP A 39 10.42 -14.28 -5.14
N ALA A 40 10.42 -15.34 -4.34
CA ALA A 40 9.31 -16.30 -4.26
C ALA A 40 8.01 -15.70 -3.69
N PHE A 41 8.09 -14.61 -2.91
CA PHE A 41 6.94 -13.84 -2.44
C PHE A 41 6.46 -12.84 -3.49
N GLY A 42 7.18 -12.75 -4.61
CA GLY A 42 6.93 -11.94 -5.78
C GLY A 42 7.46 -10.51 -5.69
N ARG A 43 8.26 -10.16 -4.68
CA ARG A 43 8.84 -8.82 -4.46
C ARG A 43 10.00 -8.61 -5.42
N ARG A 44 10.08 -7.42 -6.04
CA ARG A 44 11.15 -7.12 -6.99
C ARG A 44 12.50 -7.13 -6.29
N THR A 45 13.43 -7.96 -6.72
CA THR A 45 14.79 -8.06 -6.18
C THR A 45 15.82 -7.33 -7.03
N GLU A 46 15.55 -7.17 -8.33
CA GLU A 46 16.48 -6.55 -9.26
C GLU A 46 15.76 -5.87 -10.44
N LYS A 47 16.34 -4.77 -10.92
CA LYS A 47 16.15 -4.28 -12.29
C LYS A 47 17.50 -4.04 -12.95
N VAL A 48 17.64 -4.39 -14.23
CA VAL A 48 18.91 -4.27 -14.95
C VAL A 48 18.68 -3.78 -16.38
N CYS A 49 19.55 -2.90 -16.85
CA CYS A 49 19.71 -2.52 -18.25
C CYS A 49 21.16 -2.74 -18.65
N GLU A 50 21.46 -3.92 -19.20
CA GLU A 50 22.85 -4.33 -19.47
C GLU A 50 23.57 -3.37 -20.41
N ARG A 51 22.87 -2.92 -21.47
CA ARG A 51 23.45 -2.00 -22.47
C ARG A 51 23.84 -0.66 -21.86
N ALA A 52 23.11 -0.18 -20.86
CA ALA A 52 23.44 1.06 -20.16
C ALA A 52 24.37 0.82 -18.95
N GLY A 53 24.71 -0.43 -18.64
CA GLY A 53 25.46 -0.79 -17.44
C GLY A 53 24.73 -0.43 -16.14
N LEU A 54 23.41 -0.31 -16.15
CA LEU A 54 22.62 0.09 -14.97
C LEU A 54 22.03 -1.14 -14.30
N ARG A 55 22.18 -1.25 -12.99
CA ARG A 55 21.54 -2.30 -12.20
C ARG A 55 21.11 -1.73 -10.85
N THR A 56 19.90 -2.05 -10.42
CA THR A 56 19.39 -1.72 -9.08
C THR A 56 18.96 -3.01 -8.40
N THR A 57 19.38 -3.21 -7.16
CA THR A 57 18.97 -4.36 -6.33
C THR A 57 18.21 -3.88 -5.11
N TYR A 58 17.24 -4.68 -4.67
CA TYR A 58 16.32 -4.33 -3.59
C TYR A 58 16.36 -5.41 -2.50
N LEU A 59 16.46 -4.96 -1.25
CA LEU A 59 16.23 -5.76 -0.05
C LEU A 59 14.96 -5.26 0.63
N TRP A 60 14.18 -6.18 1.18
CA TRP A 60 12.83 -5.91 1.71
C TRP A 60 12.74 -6.20 3.20
N ASP A 61 12.03 -5.34 3.92
CA ASP A 61 11.49 -5.61 5.25
C ASP A 61 9.96 -5.70 5.13
N GLY A 62 9.40 -6.90 5.29
CA GLY A 62 8.01 -7.17 4.93
C GLY A 62 7.72 -6.84 3.46
N ASP A 63 6.82 -5.88 3.24
CA ASP A 63 6.40 -5.37 1.93
C ASP A 63 6.93 -3.97 1.59
N VAL A 64 7.85 -3.41 2.39
CA VAL A 64 8.56 -2.16 2.10
C VAL A 64 10.04 -2.40 1.79
N PRO A 65 10.65 -1.62 0.88
CA PRO A 65 12.08 -1.76 0.60
C PRO A 65 12.91 -1.22 1.77
N ALA A 66 13.78 -2.05 2.35
CA ALA A 66 14.67 -1.64 3.44
C ALA A 66 15.98 -1.06 2.92
N GLU A 67 16.52 -1.63 1.84
CA GLU A 67 17.77 -1.20 1.22
C GLU A 67 17.67 -1.28 -0.31
N ILE A 68 18.22 -0.25 -0.97
CA ILE A 68 18.32 -0.18 -2.42
C ILE A 68 19.76 0.12 -2.78
N ARG A 69 20.35 -0.70 -3.64
CA ARG A 69 21.70 -0.47 -4.18
C ARG A 69 21.62 -0.21 -5.66
N GLU A 70 22.32 0.82 -6.09
CA GLU A 70 22.46 1.13 -7.51
C GLU A 70 23.90 0.87 -7.96
N TYR A 71 24.03 0.28 -9.13
CA TYR A 71 25.29 -0.04 -9.77
C TYR A 71 25.35 0.60 -11.15
N ARG A 72 26.51 1.15 -11.47
CA ARG A 72 26.85 1.70 -12.79
C ARG A 72 28.09 0.99 -13.31
N HIS A 73 27.98 0.32 -14.45
CA HIS A 73 29.03 -0.49 -15.07
C HIS A 73 29.65 -1.50 -14.07
N ASN A 74 28.78 -2.26 -13.38
CA ASN A 74 29.13 -3.23 -12.34
C ASN A 74 29.86 -2.67 -11.11
N ARG A 75 29.91 -1.34 -10.93
CA ARG A 75 30.44 -0.70 -9.73
C ARG A 75 29.31 -0.14 -8.89
N LEU A 76 29.40 -0.31 -7.58
CA LEU A 76 28.45 0.27 -6.65
C LEU A 76 28.51 1.81 -6.79
N TYR A 77 27.34 2.42 -6.96
CA TYR A 77 27.17 3.86 -7.11
C TYR A 77 26.53 4.47 -5.87
N SER A 78 25.50 3.83 -5.33
CA SER A 78 24.82 4.28 -4.12
C SER A 78 24.26 3.11 -3.31
N ILE A 79 24.20 3.29 -2.00
CA ILE A 79 23.38 2.50 -1.08
C ILE A 79 22.38 3.45 -0.43
N ARG A 80 21.10 3.08 -0.44
CA ARG A 80 20.02 3.81 0.23
C ARG A 80 19.33 2.88 1.23
N HIS A 81 19.34 3.24 2.50
CA HIS A 81 18.48 2.63 3.51
C HIS A 81 17.21 3.46 3.69
N LEU A 82 16.07 2.78 3.85
CA LEU A 82 14.77 3.42 4.01
C LEU A 82 14.11 2.91 5.29
N VAL A 83 13.60 3.81 6.11
CA VAL A 83 12.93 3.51 7.37
C VAL A 83 11.48 3.95 7.28
N PHE A 84 10.54 3.04 7.54
CA PHE A 84 9.12 3.27 7.39
C PHE A 84 8.35 3.14 8.72
N ASP A 85 7.27 3.90 8.85
CA ASP A 85 6.15 3.58 9.76
C ASP A 85 4.93 3.18 8.92
N GLY A 86 4.66 1.87 8.87
CA GLY A 86 3.73 1.29 7.90
C GLY A 86 4.23 1.53 6.47
N TRP A 87 3.59 2.47 5.77
CA TRP A 87 3.92 2.84 4.39
C TRP A 87 4.44 4.26 4.24
N GLN A 88 4.57 4.99 5.36
CA GLN A 88 5.11 6.34 5.36
C GLN A 88 6.62 6.27 5.56
N LEU A 89 7.38 6.92 4.68
CA LEU A 89 8.81 7.09 4.86
C LEU A 89 9.03 8.01 6.07
N LEU A 90 9.83 7.56 7.04
CA LEU A 90 10.27 8.36 8.18
C LEU A 90 11.62 9.00 7.89
N ALA A 91 12.56 8.19 7.41
CA ALA A 91 13.92 8.61 7.13
C ALA A 91 14.51 7.78 6.00
N GLN A 92 15.48 8.36 5.32
CA GLN A 92 16.38 7.63 4.44
C GLN A 92 17.82 7.97 4.78
N GLN A 93 18.72 7.02 4.55
CA GLN A 93 20.16 7.23 4.63
C GLN A 93 20.78 6.87 3.30
N VAL A 94 21.59 7.76 2.73
CA VAL A 94 22.21 7.56 1.42
C VAL A 94 23.72 7.66 1.57
N GLN A 95 24.42 6.72 0.95
CA GLN A 95 25.88 6.75 0.79
C GLN A 95 26.22 6.61 -0.69
N PHE A 96 27.00 7.55 -1.21
CA PHE A 96 27.48 7.53 -2.59
C PHE A 96 28.92 7.01 -2.66
N PHE A 97 29.27 6.39 -3.78
CA PHE A 97 30.59 5.81 -4.02
C PHE A 97 31.19 6.43 -5.28
N THR A 98 32.46 6.85 -5.19
CA THR A 98 33.22 7.42 -6.31
C THR A 98 34.45 6.57 -6.59
N LEU A 99 35.01 6.69 -7.79
CA LEU A 99 36.22 5.96 -8.13
C LEU A 99 37.43 6.62 -7.47
N ASN A 100 38.32 5.83 -6.87
CA ASN A 100 39.57 6.36 -6.36
C ASN A 100 40.40 6.93 -7.54
N PRO A 101 40.76 8.24 -7.52
CA PRO A 101 41.53 8.87 -8.60
C PRO A 101 42.93 8.27 -8.77
N GLU A 102 43.55 7.82 -7.69
CA GLU A 102 44.90 7.25 -7.66
C GLU A 102 44.91 5.78 -8.09
N ASN A 103 43.86 5.05 -7.73
CA ASN A 103 43.69 3.64 -8.07
C ASN A 103 42.27 3.38 -8.59
N ARG A 104 42.11 3.36 -9.93
CA ARG A 104 40.82 3.17 -10.61
C ARG A 104 40.17 1.79 -10.43
N HIS A 105 40.69 0.94 -9.54
CA HIS A 105 40.09 -0.33 -9.15
C HIS A 105 39.34 -0.26 -7.82
N GLU A 106 39.62 0.74 -7.00
CA GLU A 106 38.98 0.93 -5.69
C GLU A 106 37.86 1.99 -5.76
N LEU A 107 36.87 1.82 -4.88
CA LEU A 107 35.80 2.78 -4.66
C LEU A 107 36.02 3.49 -3.33
N LEU A 108 35.90 4.81 -3.34
CA LEU A 108 35.86 5.64 -2.13
C LEU A 108 34.41 5.77 -1.68
N ALA A 109 34.17 5.45 -0.42
CA ALA A 109 32.86 5.62 0.21
C ALA A 109 32.71 7.07 0.67
N GLY A 110 31.67 7.75 0.22
CA GLY A 110 31.28 9.06 0.73
C GLY A 110 30.71 8.99 2.15
N GLU A 111 30.42 10.15 2.71
CA GLU A 111 29.71 10.25 3.98
C GLU A 111 28.28 9.71 3.86
N ILE A 112 27.80 9.11 4.94
CA ILE A 112 26.39 8.71 5.06
C ILE A 112 25.59 9.97 5.36
N GLN A 113 24.65 10.29 4.48
CA GLN A 113 23.76 11.43 4.65
C GLN A 113 22.40 10.93 5.13
N THR A 114 21.94 11.40 6.29
CA THR A 114 20.59 11.10 6.81
C THR A 114 19.62 12.20 6.37
N GLN A 115 18.44 11.80 5.87
CA GLN A 115 17.33 12.72 5.61
C GLN A 115 16.04 12.26 6.27
N TYR A 116 15.28 13.18 6.82
CA TYR A 116 13.97 12.96 7.42
C TYR A 116 12.85 13.37 6.48
N ALA A 117 11.84 12.52 6.34
CA ALA A 117 10.78 12.71 5.37
C ALA A 117 9.52 13.32 5.99
N VAL A 118 8.87 14.21 5.23
CA VAL A 118 7.51 14.66 5.49
C VAL A 118 6.61 14.07 4.42
N CYS A 119 5.63 13.26 4.83
CA CYS A 119 4.74 12.57 3.92
C CYS A 119 3.32 13.16 3.92
N ALA A 120 2.62 13.06 2.78
CA ALA A 120 1.19 13.28 2.69
C ALA A 120 0.41 12.17 3.43
N PRO A 121 -0.88 12.38 3.75
CA PRO A 121 -1.75 11.32 4.29
C PRO A 121 -1.83 10.07 3.38
N THR A 122 -1.58 10.24 2.09
CA THR A 122 -1.49 9.17 1.08
C THR A 122 -0.17 8.38 1.13
N GLY A 123 0.73 8.70 2.06
CA GLY A 123 2.05 8.06 2.20
C GLY A 123 3.12 8.57 1.25
N GLU A 124 2.80 9.52 0.37
CA GLU A 124 3.77 10.07 -0.58
C GLU A 124 4.75 11.04 0.11
N PRO A 125 6.07 10.86 -0.04
CA PRO A 125 7.05 11.84 0.44
C PRO A 125 6.90 13.17 -0.31
N LEU A 126 6.70 14.26 0.44
CA LEU A 126 6.55 15.61 -0.08
C LEU A 126 7.86 16.40 -0.02
N ALA A 127 8.66 16.18 1.02
CA ALA A 127 9.94 16.83 1.23
C ALA A 127 10.87 15.98 2.09
N LEU A 128 12.17 16.21 1.94
CA LEU A 128 13.21 15.66 2.79
C LEU A 128 14.02 16.78 3.44
N PHE A 129 14.43 16.57 4.69
CA PHE A 129 15.21 17.52 5.48
C PHE A 129 16.50 16.87 5.99
N ASP A 130 17.60 17.62 6.02
CA ASP A 130 18.85 17.17 6.64
C ASP A 130 18.78 17.16 8.18
N GLU A 131 19.88 16.77 8.82
CA GLU A 131 20.01 16.72 10.28
C GLU A 131 19.93 18.11 10.95
N ALA A 132 20.21 19.18 10.20
CA ALA A 132 20.08 20.55 10.68
C ALA A 132 18.67 21.13 10.45
N GLY A 133 17.76 20.38 9.81
CA GLY A 133 16.40 20.80 9.50
C GLY A 133 16.27 21.64 8.22
N HIS A 134 17.29 21.69 7.36
CA HIS A 134 17.17 22.33 6.04
C HIS A 134 16.53 21.39 5.04
N ARG A 135 15.61 21.90 4.22
CA ARG A 135 15.01 21.12 3.14
C ARG A 135 16.07 20.83 2.07
N VAL A 136 16.32 19.55 1.81
CA VAL A 136 17.28 19.09 0.80
C VAL A 136 16.62 18.49 -0.44
N TRP A 137 15.33 18.18 -0.40
CA TRP A 137 14.58 17.72 -1.57
C TRP A 137 13.10 18.05 -1.42
N ARG A 138 12.41 18.21 -2.55
CA ARG A 138 10.96 18.41 -2.64
C ARG A 138 10.37 17.62 -3.80
N GLN A 139 9.21 17.01 -3.56
CA GLN A 139 8.47 16.31 -4.60
C GLN A 139 8.08 17.27 -5.73
N PRO A 140 8.38 16.93 -6.99
CA PRO A 140 7.95 17.72 -8.14
C PRO A 140 6.43 17.80 -8.27
N PRO A 141 5.89 18.90 -8.81
CA PRO A 141 4.48 19.01 -9.16
C PRO A 141 4.01 17.87 -10.07
N HIS A 142 2.88 17.27 -9.70
CA HIS A 142 2.27 16.16 -10.42
C HIS A 142 0.74 16.29 -10.37
N SER A 143 0.04 15.60 -11.28
CA SER A 143 -1.43 15.50 -11.27
C SER A 143 -1.92 14.69 -10.06
N LEU A 144 -3.23 14.73 -9.78
CA LEU A 144 -3.85 13.90 -8.72
C LEU A 144 -3.49 12.40 -8.79
N TYR A 145 -3.19 11.88 -9.97
CA TYR A 145 -2.91 10.47 -10.23
C TYR A 145 -1.42 10.16 -10.40
N GLY A 146 -0.53 11.06 -9.98
CA GLY A 146 0.92 10.82 -9.95
C GLY A 146 1.67 11.19 -11.25
N LEU A 147 0.98 11.67 -12.29
CA LEU A 147 1.62 12.09 -13.54
C LEU A 147 2.49 13.34 -13.30
N CYS A 148 3.80 13.20 -13.46
CA CYS A 148 4.76 14.30 -13.33
C CYS A 148 4.51 15.39 -14.39
N LEU A 149 4.53 16.67 -14.00
CA LEU A 149 4.26 17.81 -14.87
C LEU A 149 5.53 18.45 -15.46
N GLY A 150 6.64 17.71 -15.51
CA GLY A 150 7.84 18.09 -16.27
C GLY A 150 8.80 19.07 -15.58
N VAL A 151 8.66 19.30 -14.28
CA VAL A 151 9.58 20.16 -13.51
C VAL A 151 10.64 19.28 -12.85
N LEU A 152 11.92 19.60 -13.06
CA LEU A 152 13.03 18.95 -12.35
C LEU A 152 12.97 19.30 -10.86
N GLY A 153 13.05 18.28 -10.01
CA GLY A 153 13.07 18.45 -8.55
C GLY A 153 14.42 18.98 -8.05
N GLU A 154 14.40 19.58 -6.87
CA GLU A 154 15.61 19.93 -6.11
C GLU A 154 16.38 18.64 -5.75
N ASN A 155 17.69 18.59 -5.99
CA ASN A 155 18.58 17.45 -5.66
C ASN A 155 18.01 16.07 -6.07
N PRO A 156 17.93 15.77 -7.38
CA PRO A 156 17.30 14.54 -7.89
C PRO A 156 17.95 13.25 -7.37
N GLU A 157 19.24 13.27 -7.02
CA GLU A 157 19.95 12.12 -6.43
C GLU A 157 19.42 11.73 -5.04
N LEU A 158 18.83 12.68 -4.31
CA LEU A 158 18.20 12.44 -3.01
C LEU A 158 16.74 12.02 -3.12
N ASN A 159 16.15 12.04 -4.32
CA ASN A 159 14.78 11.60 -4.55
C ASN A 159 14.59 10.17 -4.00
N PRO A 160 13.64 9.94 -3.08
CA PRO A 160 13.41 8.61 -2.54
C PRO A 160 12.80 7.65 -3.57
N GLY A 161 12.40 8.10 -4.77
CA GLY A 161 11.81 7.26 -5.82
C GLY A 161 10.38 6.79 -5.52
N LEU A 162 9.83 7.20 -4.38
CA LEU A 162 8.50 6.82 -3.91
C LEU A 162 7.40 7.73 -4.47
N LYS A 163 6.22 7.14 -4.68
CA LYS A 163 4.97 7.83 -5.02
C LYS A 163 3.97 7.64 -3.89
N PHE A 164 2.71 7.28 -4.16
CA PHE A 164 1.76 6.96 -3.09
C PHE A 164 2.27 5.79 -2.22
N ALA A 165 1.65 5.55 -1.06
CA ALA A 165 2.03 4.48 -0.14
C ALA A 165 2.38 3.16 -0.87
N GLY A 166 3.60 2.65 -0.66
CA GLY A 166 4.10 1.40 -1.25
C GLY A 166 4.51 1.46 -2.73
N GLN A 167 4.44 2.63 -3.37
CA GLN A 167 4.66 2.79 -4.80
C GLN A 167 6.05 3.31 -5.16
N TRP A 168 6.67 2.72 -6.17
CA TRP A 168 8.00 3.09 -6.66
C TRP A 168 7.99 3.44 -8.15
N LEU A 169 8.49 4.62 -8.52
CA LEU A 169 8.57 5.04 -9.93
C LEU A 169 9.73 4.35 -10.65
N ASP A 170 9.43 3.70 -11.76
CA ASP A 170 10.42 3.24 -12.73
C ASP A 170 10.53 4.27 -13.85
N GLU A 171 11.53 5.16 -13.72
CA GLU A 171 11.78 6.25 -14.67
C GLU A 171 11.91 5.76 -16.11
N GLU A 172 12.47 4.56 -16.31
CA GLU A 172 12.66 3.98 -17.64
C GLU A 172 11.35 3.70 -18.39
N SER A 173 10.26 3.47 -17.67
CA SER A 173 8.96 3.08 -18.24
C SER A 173 7.87 4.12 -17.97
N GLY A 174 8.08 5.01 -17.00
CA GLY A 174 7.05 5.89 -16.44
C GLY A 174 5.97 5.15 -15.64
N LEU A 175 6.11 3.83 -15.46
CA LEU A 175 5.23 3.04 -14.62
C LEU A 175 5.66 3.11 -13.17
N VAL A 176 4.69 2.83 -12.30
CA VAL A 176 4.88 2.83 -10.87
C VAL A 176 4.68 1.40 -10.38
N TYR A 177 5.77 0.77 -9.94
CA TYR A 177 5.74 -0.55 -9.32
C TYR A 177 5.02 -0.45 -7.97
N ASN A 178 3.96 -1.23 -7.79
CA ASN A 178 3.16 -1.28 -6.58
C ASN A 178 2.92 -2.75 -6.21
N ARG A 179 3.94 -3.35 -5.61
CA ARG A 179 4.00 -4.73 -5.13
C ARG A 179 3.38 -5.74 -6.12
N PHE A 180 2.10 -6.04 -6.05
CA PHE A 180 1.46 -7.04 -6.94
C PHE A 180 1.11 -6.53 -8.34
N ARG A 181 1.10 -5.21 -8.59
CA ARG A 181 0.72 -4.63 -9.88
C ARG A 181 1.59 -3.44 -10.28
N TYR A 182 1.56 -3.11 -11.58
CA TYR A 182 2.14 -1.89 -12.11
C TYR A 182 1.04 -0.87 -12.39
N TYR A 183 1.15 0.30 -11.78
CA TYR A 183 0.26 1.42 -11.98
C TYR A 183 0.78 2.34 -13.08
N SER A 184 -0.11 2.81 -13.95
CA SER A 184 0.19 3.81 -14.97
C SER A 184 -0.38 5.16 -14.53
N PRO A 185 0.47 6.14 -14.18
CA PRO A 185 0.01 7.50 -13.89
C PRO A 185 -0.68 8.17 -15.08
N VAL A 186 -0.30 7.80 -16.31
CA VAL A 186 -0.88 8.32 -17.55
C VAL A 186 -2.31 7.82 -17.73
N ALA A 187 -2.54 6.51 -17.53
CA ALA A 187 -3.87 5.91 -17.66
C ALA A 187 -4.70 5.98 -16.37
N SER A 188 -4.09 6.37 -15.25
CA SER A 188 -4.69 6.41 -13.91
C SER A 188 -5.28 5.07 -13.46
N CYS A 189 -4.66 3.96 -13.88
CA CYS A 189 -5.11 2.60 -13.58
C CYS A 189 -3.93 1.61 -13.54
N TYR A 190 -4.18 0.41 -13.02
CA TYR A 190 -3.25 -0.70 -13.12
C TYR A 190 -3.23 -1.29 -14.52
N LEU A 191 -2.10 -1.89 -14.91
CA LEU A 191 -1.94 -2.54 -16.21
C LEU A 191 -2.47 -3.98 -16.25
N THR A 192 -2.62 -4.60 -15.09
CA THR A 192 -3.08 -5.99 -14.95
C THR A 192 -4.33 -6.04 -14.07
N PRO A 193 -5.26 -6.99 -14.33
CA PRO A 193 -6.39 -7.22 -13.43
C PRO A 193 -5.91 -7.52 -12.01
N ASP A 194 -6.71 -7.12 -11.02
CA ASP A 194 -6.48 -7.45 -9.61
C ASP A 194 -6.28 -8.96 -9.42
N PRO A 195 -5.13 -9.43 -8.87
CA PRO A 195 -4.86 -10.84 -8.63
C PRO A 195 -5.86 -11.54 -7.72
N ILE A 196 -6.54 -10.80 -6.83
CA ILE A 196 -7.61 -11.35 -5.98
C ILE A 196 -8.99 -11.33 -6.68
N GLY A 197 -9.03 -10.91 -7.96
CA GLY A 197 -10.21 -10.86 -8.79
C GLY A 197 -11.26 -9.90 -8.24
N LEU A 198 -12.53 -10.30 -8.31
CA LEU A 198 -13.66 -9.48 -7.82
C LEU A 198 -13.61 -9.21 -6.31
N HIS A 199 -12.73 -9.90 -5.56
CA HIS A 199 -12.48 -9.56 -4.16
C HIS A 199 -11.80 -8.20 -4.00
N GLY A 200 -11.19 -7.67 -5.06
CA GLY A 200 -10.60 -6.33 -5.10
C GLY A 200 -11.55 -5.23 -5.55
N GLY A 201 -12.75 -5.60 -6.00
CA GLY A 201 -13.75 -4.67 -6.53
C GLY A 201 -14.23 -5.05 -7.92
N LEU A 202 -15.24 -4.33 -8.40
CA LEU A 202 -15.85 -4.60 -9.71
C LEU A 202 -14.97 -4.14 -10.87
N ASN A 203 -14.19 -3.07 -10.69
CA ASN A 203 -13.20 -2.63 -11.67
C ASN A 203 -11.83 -3.19 -11.29
N LEU A 204 -11.42 -4.24 -11.98
CA LEU A 204 -10.18 -4.97 -11.70
C LEU A 204 -8.91 -4.18 -11.98
N TYR A 205 -9.00 -3.06 -12.71
CA TYR A 205 -7.87 -2.21 -13.05
C TYR A 205 -7.83 -0.92 -12.24
N ALA A 206 -8.83 -0.66 -11.40
CA ALA A 206 -8.88 0.58 -10.62
C ALA A 206 -7.77 0.63 -9.57
N TYR A 207 -7.22 1.83 -9.35
CA TYR A 207 -6.31 2.11 -8.24
C TYR A 207 -7.06 2.13 -6.91
N VAL A 208 -7.77 3.22 -6.63
CA VAL A 208 -8.67 3.38 -5.49
C VAL A 208 -9.87 4.22 -5.91
N LYS A 209 -10.97 4.14 -5.16
CA LYS A 209 -12.15 4.98 -5.42
C LYS A 209 -11.92 6.45 -5.13
N ASN A 210 -11.15 6.78 -4.08
CA ASN A 210 -10.83 8.15 -3.72
C ASN A 210 -9.31 8.33 -3.50
N PRO A 211 -8.56 8.78 -4.53
CA PRO A 211 -7.10 8.90 -4.46
C PRO A 211 -6.61 9.99 -3.51
N THR A 212 -7.49 10.88 -3.02
CA THR A 212 -7.10 11.93 -2.07
C THR A 212 -6.98 11.45 -0.63
N SER A 213 -7.64 10.33 -0.29
CA SER A 213 -7.70 9.85 1.09
C SER A 213 -7.47 8.34 1.23
N TRP A 214 -7.52 7.58 0.13
CA TRP A 214 -7.34 6.14 0.13
C TRP A 214 -6.04 5.80 -0.60
N VAL A 215 -5.42 4.73 -0.15
CA VAL A 215 -4.20 4.18 -0.71
C VAL A 215 -4.39 2.70 -0.99
N ASP A 216 -3.68 2.18 -1.97
CA ASP A 216 -3.55 0.74 -2.21
C ASP A 216 -2.05 0.36 -2.08
N PRO A 217 -1.58 0.06 -0.86
CA PRO A 217 -0.15 -0.14 -0.61
C PRO A 217 0.42 -1.45 -1.16
N LEU A 218 -0.45 -2.42 -1.45
CA LEU A 218 -0.06 -3.73 -1.99
C LEU A 218 -0.33 -3.82 -3.50
N GLY A 219 -1.08 -2.89 -4.06
CA GLY A 219 -1.65 -3.08 -5.38
C GLY A 219 -2.67 -4.21 -5.38
N LEU A 220 -3.45 -4.34 -4.31
CA LEU A 220 -4.64 -5.18 -4.23
C LEU A 220 -5.77 -4.26 -3.77
N SER A 221 -6.67 -3.90 -4.69
CA SER A 221 -7.67 -2.87 -4.42
C SER A 221 -8.52 -3.37 -3.27
N SER A 222 -8.29 -2.88 -2.07
CA SER A 222 -8.89 -3.49 -0.90
C SER A 222 -10.28 -2.91 -0.72
N LEU A 223 -11.31 -3.75 -0.88
CA LEU A 223 -12.69 -3.40 -0.51
C LEU A 223 -12.69 -2.69 0.84
N ASN A 224 -13.48 -1.63 0.97
CA ASN A 224 -13.63 -0.96 2.26
C ASN A 224 -14.29 -1.92 3.27
N ALA A 225 -14.24 -1.59 4.57
CA ALA A 225 -14.81 -2.48 5.58
C ALA A 225 -16.29 -2.84 5.30
N PHE A 226 -17.06 -1.93 4.67
CA PHE A 226 -18.48 -2.16 4.34
C PHE A 226 -18.66 -3.19 3.23
N GLU A 227 -17.90 -3.08 2.15
CA GLU A 227 -17.93 -4.02 1.04
C GLU A 227 -17.43 -5.41 1.47
N LEU A 228 -16.39 -5.46 2.31
CA LEU A 228 -15.94 -6.69 2.95
C LEU A 228 -17.02 -7.30 3.83
N ALA A 229 -17.75 -6.49 4.59
CA ALA A 229 -18.85 -6.95 5.43
C ALA A 229 -20.01 -7.51 4.60
N GLN A 230 -20.39 -6.86 3.49
CA GLN A 230 -21.41 -7.36 2.57
C GLN A 230 -21.02 -8.70 1.94
N ARG A 231 -19.76 -8.83 1.51
CA ARG A 231 -19.24 -10.09 0.97
C ARG A 231 -19.26 -11.20 2.02
N LYS A 232 -18.73 -10.93 3.22
CA LYS A 232 -18.72 -11.91 4.31
C LYS A 232 -20.13 -12.31 4.75
N ALA A 233 -21.07 -11.39 4.75
CA ALA A 233 -22.48 -11.67 5.02
C ALA A 233 -23.06 -12.67 4.01
N ARG A 234 -22.80 -12.48 2.71
CA ARG A 234 -23.24 -13.41 1.65
C ARG A 234 -22.61 -14.80 1.82
N GLU A 235 -21.31 -14.88 2.01
CA GLU A 235 -20.60 -16.16 2.26
C GLU A 235 -21.19 -16.89 3.47
N THR A 236 -21.36 -16.16 4.58
CA THR A 236 -21.88 -16.72 5.83
C THR A 236 -23.33 -17.18 5.67
N ARG A 237 -24.15 -16.42 4.93
CA ARG A 237 -25.53 -16.78 4.62
C ARG A 237 -25.61 -18.09 3.84
N GLU A 238 -24.83 -18.25 2.79
CA GLU A 238 -24.82 -19.48 1.98
C GLU A 238 -24.25 -20.67 2.75
N LEU A 239 -23.20 -20.47 3.55
CA LEU A 239 -22.65 -21.50 4.43
C LEU A 239 -23.68 -22.00 5.45
N CYS A 240 -24.36 -21.08 6.15
CA CYS A 240 -25.40 -21.41 7.11
C CYS A 240 -26.59 -22.12 6.44
N LYS A 241 -26.98 -21.68 5.24
CA LYS A 241 -28.04 -22.33 4.45
C LYS A 241 -27.66 -23.77 4.07
N THR A 242 -26.42 -23.98 3.64
CA THR A 242 -25.90 -25.29 3.23
C THR A 242 -25.83 -26.26 4.41
N ASN A 243 -25.39 -25.77 5.57
CA ASN A 243 -25.19 -26.60 6.77
C ASN A 243 -26.42 -26.68 7.69
N GLY A 244 -27.54 -26.03 7.35
CA GLY A 244 -28.75 -26.01 8.18
C GLY A 244 -28.58 -25.30 9.53
N ILE A 245 -27.57 -24.42 9.67
CA ILE A 245 -27.25 -23.72 10.93
C ILE A 245 -27.92 -22.34 10.94
N ARG A 246 -28.37 -21.90 12.13
CA ARG A 246 -28.90 -20.55 12.30
C ARG A 246 -27.83 -19.51 11.97
N ARG A 247 -28.12 -18.65 10.98
CA ARG A 247 -27.24 -17.54 10.60
C ARG A 247 -27.15 -16.47 11.71
N PRO A 248 -25.99 -15.81 11.86
CA PRO A 248 -25.86 -14.68 12.78
C PRO A 248 -26.69 -13.48 12.28
N THR A 249 -27.13 -12.63 13.21
CA THR A 249 -27.99 -11.47 12.89
C THR A 249 -27.24 -10.42 12.06
N ALA A 250 -25.99 -10.14 12.43
CA ALA A 250 -25.16 -9.17 11.77
C ALA A 250 -23.72 -9.70 11.62
N THR A 251 -23.06 -9.22 10.58
CA THR A 251 -21.66 -9.50 10.27
C THR A 251 -20.89 -8.18 10.34
N THR A 252 -19.86 -8.15 11.17
CA THR A 252 -18.96 -7.00 11.32
C THR A 252 -17.61 -7.32 10.71
N VAL A 253 -17.05 -6.33 10.02
CA VAL A 253 -15.67 -6.32 9.56
C VAL A 253 -14.94 -5.16 10.17
N VAL A 254 -13.71 -5.42 10.62
CA VAL A 254 -12.71 -4.42 10.97
C VAL A 254 -11.52 -4.63 10.03
N LYS A 255 -11.11 -3.57 9.34
CA LYS A 255 -9.98 -3.54 8.43
C LYS A 255 -8.93 -2.60 8.99
N ASN A 256 -7.69 -3.06 9.12
CA ASN A 256 -6.56 -2.18 9.37
C ASN A 256 -6.18 -1.50 8.05
N VAL A 257 -6.37 -0.19 7.94
CA VAL A 257 -6.11 0.56 6.69
C VAL A 257 -4.62 0.73 6.41
N ARG A 258 -3.77 0.60 7.44
CA ARG A 258 -2.32 0.64 7.30
C ARG A 258 -1.79 -0.71 6.85
N THR A 259 -2.16 -1.81 7.49
CA THR A 259 -1.61 -3.14 7.15
C THR A 259 -2.40 -3.92 6.11
N GLY A 260 -3.67 -3.55 5.86
CA GLY A 260 -4.59 -4.30 5.01
C GLY A 260 -5.25 -5.50 5.69
N ASP A 261 -4.92 -5.79 6.95
CA ASP A 261 -5.50 -6.91 7.70
C ASP A 261 -7.00 -6.80 7.88
N VAL A 262 -7.71 -7.92 7.76
CA VAL A 262 -9.17 -7.99 7.88
C VAL A 262 -9.57 -8.94 9.01
N PHE A 263 -10.41 -8.43 9.91
CA PHE A 263 -10.92 -9.16 11.07
C PHE A 263 -12.44 -9.21 11.02
N TYR A 264 -12.99 -10.39 11.29
CA TYR A 264 -14.43 -10.66 11.22
C TYR A 264 -15.00 -10.89 12.61
N GLY A 265 -16.21 -10.39 12.84
CA GLY A 265 -17.00 -10.68 14.03
C GLY A 265 -18.47 -10.86 13.69
N PHE A 266 -19.19 -11.63 14.50
CA PHE A 266 -20.58 -11.98 14.25
C PHE A 266 -21.44 -11.65 15.47
N SER A 267 -22.55 -10.94 15.26
CA SER A 267 -23.46 -10.60 16.35
C SER A 267 -24.37 -11.79 16.67
N GLY A 268 -24.46 -12.13 17.96
CA GLY A 268 -25.19 -13.30 18.47
C GLY A 268 -24.32 -14.49 18.84
N THR A 269 -23.00 -14.41 18.65
CA THR A 269 -22.01 -15.39 19.14
C THR A 269 -21.20 -14.78 20.29
N LYS A 270 -21.06 -15.51 21.41
CA LYS A 270 -20.24 -15.08 22.57
C LYS A 270 -18.75 -15.22 22.24
N PRO A 271 -17.93 -14.15 22.22
CA PRO A 271 -16.48 -14.28 22.14
C PRO A 271 -15.95 -14.90 23.43
N GLN A 272 -15.03 -15.84 23.30
CA GLN A 272 -14.47 -16.56 24.45
C GLN A 272 -13.54 -15.71 25.33
N ASN A 273 -12.95 -14.62 24.80
CA ASN A 273 -11.97 -13.80 25.51
C ASN A 273 -12.03 -12.33 25.07
N ILE A 274 -12.26 -11.39 26.00
CA ILE A 274 -12.28 -9.94 25.75
C ILE A 274 -10.97 -9.31 26.24
N SER A 275 -10.33 -8.47 25.43
CA SER A 275 -9.14 -7.70 25.81
C SER A 275 -9.43 -6.80 27.02
N ALA A 276 -8.54 -6.80 28.00
CA ALA A 276 -8.64 -5.96 29.22
C ALA A 276 -8.84 -4.46 28.90
N ARG A 277 -8.26 -3.98 27.79
CA ARG A 277 -8.37 -2.58 27.34
C ARG A 277 -9.78 -2.19 26.91
N LEU A 278 -10.55 -3.13 26.34
CA LEU A 278 -11.95 -2.93 25.97
C LEU A 278 -12.89 -3.00 27.19
N GLY A 279 -12.52 -3.74 28.24
CA GLY A 279 -13.32 -3.90 29.45
C GLY A 279 -13.23 -2.72 30.43
N VAL A 280 -12.09 -2.03 30.50
CA VAL A 280 -11.84 -0.92 31.45
C VAL A 280 -12.44 0.41 30.98
N GLU A 281 -12.64 0.60 29.67
CA GLU A 281 -13.09 1.89 29.10
C GLU A 281 -14.62 2.06 28.99
N MET A 282 -15.42 1.11 29.50
CA MET A 282 -16.88 1.13 29.34
C MET A 282 -17.59 1.92 30.45
N PRO A 283 -18.37 2.97 30.14
CA PRO A 283 -19.14 3.67 31.16
C PRO A 283 -20.35 2.85 31.63
N LEU A 284 -20.49 2.70 32.96
CA LEU A 284 -21.63 2.07 33.65
C LEU A 284 -23.02 2.59 33.22
N LYS A 285 -23.09 3.77 32.60
CA LYS A 285 -24.33 4.48 32.25
C LYS A 285 -24.89 4.16 30.84
N SER A 286 -24.26 3.30 30.05
CA SER A 286 -24.69 3.01 28.66
C SER A 286 -25.52 1.72 28.49
N LEU A 287 -25.84 1.02 29.58
CA LEU A 287 -26.43 -0.32 29.63
C LEU A 287 -27.79 -0.44 28.89
N GLU A 288 -27.76 -0.85 27.62
CA GLU A 288 -28.82 -1.66 27.03
C GLU A 288 -28.87 -3.05 27.73
N PRO A 289 -30.02 -3.74 27.80
CA PRO A 289 -30.20 -4.94 28.65
C PRO A 289 -29.39 -6.20 28.23
N TRP A 290 -28.66 -6.15 27.12
CA TRP A 290 -27.84 -7.27 26.64
C TRP A 290 -26.33 -7.03 26.85
N SER A 291 -25.62 -8.10 27.23
CA SER A 291 -24.17 -8.12 27.39
C SER A 291 -23.46 -7.79 26.06
N VAL A 292 -22.48 -6.89 26.13
CA VAL A 292 -21.58 -6.50 25.02
C VAL A 292 -20.71 -7.65 24.52
N ASN A 293 -20.64 -8.73 25.29
CA ASN A 293 -20.00 -10.00 24.95
C ASN A 293 -20.79 -10.77 23.88
N ASN A 294 -21.70 -10.13 23.14
CA ASN A 294 -22.43 -10.73 22.02
C ASN A 294 -22.35 -9.88 20.74
N CYS A 295 -21.62 -8.76 20.78
CA CYS A 295 -21.50 -7.84 19.66
C CYS A 295 -20.38 -8.27 18.70
N GLY A 296 -20.69 -8.38 17.42
CA GLY A 296 -19.70 -8.68 16.37
C GLY A 296 -18.62 -7.60 16.28
N GLU A 297 -18.95 -6.35 16.60
CA GLU A 297 -18.00 -5.24 16.61
C GLU A 297 -16.89 -5.42 17.63
N ILE A 298 -17.24 -5.79 18.86
CA ILE A 298 -16.27 -5.99 19.94
C ILE A 298 -15.37 -7.19 19.61
N ASP A 299 -15.94 -8.27 19.06
CA ASP A 299 -15.17 -9.43 18.64
C ASP A 299 -14.15 -9.09 17.53
N ALA A 300 -14.57 -8.38 16.48
CA ALA A 300 -13.70 -7.99 15.38
C ALA A 300 -12.57 -7.06 15.83
N VAL A 301 -12.87 -6.03 16.64
CA VAL A 301 -11.86 -5.09 17.17
C VAL A 301 -10.89 -5.80 18.12
N ASN A 302 -11.41 -6.70 18.97
CA ASN A 302 -10.57 -7.48 19.88
C ASN A 302 -9.57 -8.36 19.13
N LYS A 303 -9.97 -8.98 18.00
CA LYS A 303 -9.06 -9.72 17.13
C LYS A 303 -7.99 -8.82 16.52
N ALA A 304 -8.34 -7.61 16.10
CA ALA A 304 -7.39 -6.63 15.58
C ALA A 304 -6.35 -6.21 16.62
N LEU A 305 -6.81 -5.90 17.84
CA LEU A 305 -5.93 -5.53 18.96
C LEU A 305 -4.99 -6.66 19.37
N LYS A 306 -5.46 -7.91 19.39
CA LYS A 306 -4.61 -9.07 19.67
C LYS A 306 -3.49 -9.26 18.65
N LYS A 307 -3.70 -8.83 17.40
CA LYS A 307 -2.66 -8.80 16.36
C LYS A 307 -1.73 -7.59 16.48
N GLY A 308 -1.95 -6.69 17.45
CA GLY A 308 -1.14 -5.48 17.64
C GLY A 308 -1.57 -4.29 16.76
N SER A 309 -2.77 -4.32 16.17
CA SER A 309 -3.27 -3.16 15.40
C SER A 309 -3.56 -1.96 16.31
N SER A 310 -3.18 -0.76 15.86
CA SER A 310 -3.59 0.50 16.50
C SER A 310 -5.04 0.81 16.16
N LEU A 311 -5.81 1.33 17.15
CA LEU A 311 -7.22 1.66 16.98
C LEU A 311 -7.47 2.75 15.93
N HIS A 312 -6.54 3.70 15.79
CA HIS A 312 -6.64 4.79 14.83
C HIS A 312 -6.52 4.34 13.37
N ASP A 313 -5.87 3.19 13.15
CA ASP A 313 -5.72 2.59 11.82
C ASP A 313 -6.89 1.65 11.47
N LEU A 314 -7.94 1.57 12.29
CA LEU A 314 -9.06 0.66 12.06
C LEU A 314 -10.23 1.36 11.37
N GLU A 315 -10.71 0.71 10.31
CA GLU A 315 -11.97 1.00 9.63
C GLU A 315 -12.97 -0.13 9.90
N MET A 316 -14.17 0.19 10.36
CA MET A 316 -15.18 -0.81 10.75
C MET A 316 -16.51 -0.61 10.03
N ALA A 317 -17.17 -1.71 9.66
CA ALA A 317 -18.53 -1.71 9.15
C ALA A 317 -19.32 -2.93 9.65
N THR A 318 -20.61 -2.73 9.91
CA THR A 318 -21.54 -3.80 10.29
C THR A 318 -22.71 -3.83 9.33
N VAL A 319 -23.04 -5.02 8.83
CA VAL A 319 -24.19 -5.25 7.94
C VAL A 319 -25.08 -6.37 8.45
N ARG A 320 -26.34 -6.38 8.04
CA ARG A 320 -27.23 -7.51 8.25
C ARG A 320 -26.71 -8.70 7.45
N THR A 321 -26.57 -9.84 8.09
CA THR A 321 -26.15 -11.07 7.38
C THR A 321 -27.18 -11.52 6.35
N GLY A 322 -28.45 -11.13 6.53
CA GLY A 322 -29.55 -11.52 5.65
C GLY A 322 -29.46 -10.90 4.25
N ASP A 323 -29.36 -9.58 4.16
CA ASP A 323 -29.47 -8.81 2.92
C ASP A 323 -28.24 -7.93 2.61
N GLY A 324 -27.30 -7.81 3.54
CA GLY A 324 -26.13 -6.93 3.40
C GLY A 324 -26.45 -5.44 3.57
N SER A 325 -27.64 -5.08 4.06
CA SER A 325 -27.95 -3.69 4.41
C SER A 325 -27.08 -3.24 5.60
N ALA A 326 -26.80 -1.94 5.72
CA ALA A 326 -26.21 -1.39 6.93
C ALA A 326 -27.01 -1.84 8.17
N PHE A 327 -26.30 -2.20 9.24
CA PHE A 327 -26.92 -2.60 10.50
C PHE A 327 -26.54 -1.62 11.61
N PRO A 328 -27.53 -1.03 12.30
CA PRO A 328 -27.27 -0.06 13.36
C PRO A 328 -26.56 -0.71 14.53
N LYS A 329 -25.57 -0.02 15.09
CA LYS A 329 -24.88 -0.45 16.31
C LYS A 329 -25.78 -0.28 17.52
N CYS A 330 -25.58 -1.12 18.53
CA CYS A 330 -26.14 -0.84 19.85
C CYS A 330 -25.48 0.39 20.47
N LYS A 331 -26.19 1.09 21.38
CA LYS A 331 -25.68 2.32 22.02
C LYS A 331 -24.31 2.11 22.68
N ASN A 332 -24.10 0.96 23.32
CA ASN A 332 -22.81 0.58 23.91
C ASN A 332 -21.66 0.68 22.88
N CYS A 333 -21.81 0.05 21.72
CA CYS A 333 -20.79 0.08 20.66
C CYS A 333 -20.58 1.49 20.09
N ILE A 334 -21.66 2.28 19.94
CA ILE A 334 -21.55 3.66 19.45
C ILE A 334 -20.67 4.50 20.38
N TYR A 335 -20.92 4.46 21.69
CA TYR A 335 -20.13 5.23 22.65
C TYR A 335 -18.68 4.75 22.73
N THR A 336 -18.46 3.43 22.78
CA THR A 336 -17.12 2.84 22.87
C THR A 336 -16.27 3.21 21.65
N PHE A 337 -16.74 2.96 20.44
CA PHE A 337 -15.90 3.18 19.25
C PHE A 337 -15.73 4.65 18.88
N LYS A 338 -16.72 5.50 19.20
CA LYS A 338 -16.56 6.95 19.07
C LYS A 338 -15.45 7.49 19.98
N ARG A 339 -15.32 6.97 21.20
CA ARG A 339 -14.26 7.36 22.13
C ARG A 339 -12.89 6.82 21.72
N LEU A 340 -12.85 5.60 21.17
CA LEU A 340 -11.61 4.93 20.75
C LEU A 340 -11.05 5.42 19.40
N GLY A 341 -11.74 6.34 18.72
CA GLY A 341 -11.25 6.94 17.48
C GLY A 341 -11.22 6.00 16.27
N ILE A 342 -12.03 4.93 16.27
CA ILE A 342 -12.14 4.01 15.13
C ILE A 342 -13.00 4.65 14.03
N LYS A 343 -12.56 4.58 12.78
CA LYS A 343 -13.35 5.06 11.64
C LYS A 343 -14.50 4.09 11.36
N VAL A 344 -15.73 4.53 11.55
CA VAL A 344 -16.94 3.73 11.35
C VAL A 344 -17.62 4.10 10.03
N LEU A 345 -17.82 3.13 9.13
CA LEU A 345 -18.46 3.35 7.83
C LEU A 345 -19.97 3.13 7.84
N THR A 346 -20.48 2.29 8.73
CA THR A 346 -21.91 1.97 8.84
C THR A 346 -22.32 1.72 10.27
N GLY A 347 -23.57 2.07 10.59
CA GLY A 347 -24.16 1.96 11.91
C GLY A 347 -24.59 3.32 12.39
#